data_AF-A0A5N9HII1-F1
#
_entry.id   AF-A0A5N9HII1-F1
#
_cell.length_a   1.000
_cell.length_b   1.000
_cell.length_c   1.000
_cell.angle_alpha   90.00
_cell.angle_beta   90.00
_cell.angle_gamma   90.00
#
_symmetry.space_group_name_H-M   'P 1'
#
loop_
_entity.id
_entity.type
_entity.pdbx_description
1 polymer ?
#
loop_
_entity_poly.entity_id
_entity_poly.type
_entity_poly.pdbx_seq_one_letter_code
_entity_poly.pdbx_strand_id
1 'polypeptide(L)'
;MSAKSYLHLKDSIVILLVISSIYVNMTSKKAGSFVMTENYYKPEMLADTDWLLENLDKPNIRIVDCDPPDSFFRAHIPNSVNV
;
A
#
# COMPACT_ATOMS: atom_id res chain seq x y z
N MET A 1 -26.86 -6.78 24.24
CA MET A 1 -25.53 -6.92 23.61
C MET A 1 -25.50 -5.95 22.43
N SER A 2 -24.77 -4.84 22.55
CA SER A 2 -24.84 -3.71 21.60
C SER A 2 -23.81 -3.86 20.48
N ALA A 3 -24.21 -3.61 19.23
CA ALA A 3 -23.39 -3.70 18.02
C ALA A 3 -22.12 -2.80 18.02
N LYS A 4 -21.99 -1.90 19.01
CA LYS A 4 -20.81 -1.05 19.19
C LYS A 4 -19.55 -1.82 19.61
N SER A 5 -19.68 -3.01 20.20
CA SER A 5 -18.52 -3.82 20.61
C SER A 5 -17.83 -4.56 19.46
N TYR A 6 -18.50 -4.73 18.32
CA TYR A 6 -17.97 -5.48 17.16
C TYR A 6 -17.14 -4.63 16.20
N LEU A 7 -17.36 -3.31 16.17
CA LEU A 7 -16.60 -2.39 15.31
C LEU A 7 -15.17 -2.21 15.82
N HIS A 8 -14.95 -2.11 17.13
CA HIS A 8 -13.60 -1.94 17.69
C HIS A 8 -12.70 -3.17 17.54
N LEU A 9 -13.25 -4.39 17.43
CA LEU A 9 -12.45 -5.61 17.36
C LEU A 9 -11.87 -5.86 15.96
N LYS A 10 -12.53 -5.35 14.91
CA LYS A 10 -12.04 -5.48 13.53
C LYS A 10 -10.88 -4.53 13.23
N ASP A 11 -10.91 -3.33 13.81
CA ASP A 11 -9.82 -2.35 13.64
C ASP A 11 -8.53 -2.81 14.35
N SER A 12 -8.65 -3.44 15.53
CA SER A 12 -7.49 -3.99 16.24
C SER A 12 -6.85 -5.19 15.54
N ILE A 13 -7.62 -6.04 14.87
CA ILE A 13 -7.09 -7.16 14.08
C ILE A 13 -6.33 -6.67 12.84
N VAL A 14 -6.86 -5.63 12.16
CA VAL A 14 -6.20 -5.05 10.98
C VAL A 14 -4.88 -4.38 11.38
N ILE A 15 -4.86 -3.63 12.48
CA ILE A 15 -3.64 -2.97 12.98
C ILE A 15 -2.57 -4.00 13.38
N LEU A 16 -2.94 -5.12 14.01
CA LEU A 16 -1.99 -6.19 14.34
C LEU A 16 -1.37 -6.86 13.10
N LEU A 17 -2.16 -7.07 12.03
CA LEU A 17 -1.67 -7.67 10.78
C LEU A 17 -0.69 -6.75 10.04
N VAL A 18 -0.93 -5.43 10.08
CA VAL A 18 -0.04 -4.43 9.47
C VAL A 18 1.31 -4.37 10.21
N ILE A 19 1.31 -4.40 11.56
CA ILE A 19 2.55 -4.34 12.35
C ILE A 19 3.40 -5.60 12.16
N SER A 20 2.79 -6.79 12.04
CA SER A 20 3.51 -8.05 11.77
C SER A 20 4.18 -8.03 10.38
N SER A 21 3.50 -7.50 9.36
CA SER A 21 4.05 -7.38 8.00
C SER A 21 5.21 -6.37 7.91
N ILE A 22 5.21 -5.34 8.77
CA ILE A 22 6.34 -4.40 8.90
C ILE A 22 7.54 -5.09 9.56
N TYR A 23 7.33 -5.94 10.57
CA TYR A 23 8.42 -6.65 11.26
C TYR A 23 9.10 -7.72 10.39
N VAL A 24 8.36 -8.38 9.49
CA VAL A 24 8.93 -9.35 8.52
C VAL A 24 9.85 -8.65 7.51
N ASN A 25 9.64 -7.37 7.21
CA ASN A 25 10.44 -6.63 6.21
C ASN A 25 11.82 -6.14 6.71
N MET A 26 12.11 -6.16 8.01
CA MET A 26 13.42 -5.74 8.52
C MET A 26 14.49 -6.84 8.51
N THR A 27 14.15 -8.10 8.23
CA THR A 27 15.09 -9.24 8.28
C THR A 27 15.42 -9.86 6.92
N SER A 28 14.77 -9.46 5.83
CA SER A 28 15.10 -9.97 4.49
C SER A 28 15.76 -8.90 3.64
N LYS A 29 17.08 -8.72 3.81
CA LYS A 29 17.89 -8.09 2.77
C LYS A 29 18.03 -9.06 1.60
N LYS A 30 17.51 -8.63 0.45
CA LYS A 30 17.72 -9.10 -0.92
C LYS A 30 16.77 -10.21 -1.42
N ALA A 31 15.56 -9.81 -1.78
CA ALA A 31 14.92 -10.31 -3.00
C ALA A 31 15.01 -9.17 -4.02
N GLY A 32 15.61 -9.41 -5.19
CA GLY A 32 15.50 -8.44 -6.30
C GLY A 32 14.02 -8.24 -6.64
N SER A 33 13.67 -7.01 -7.06
CA SER A 33 12.35 -6.67 -7.59
C SER A 33 11.85 -7.80 -8.51
N PHE A 34 10.73 -8.40 -8.12
CA PHE A 34 10.06 -9.43 -8.91
C PHE A 34 8.74 -8.85 -9.37
N VAL A 35 8.77 -8.23 -10.54
CA VAL A 35 7.56 -8.11 -11.36
C VAL A 35 7.69 -9.15 -12.45
N MET A 36 6.75 -10.08 -12.50
CA MET A 36 6.53 -10.89 -13.71
C MET A 36 5.81 -10.02 -14.75
N THR A 37 6.47 -8.96 -15.19
CA THR A 37 5.96 -8.04 -16.22
C THR A 37 5.96 -8.70 -17.60
N GLU A 38 6.81 -9.72 -17.81
CA GLU A 38 7.13 -10.29 -19.12
C GLU A 38 5.91 -10.85 -19.89
N ASN A 39 4.82 -11.18 -19.18
CA ASN A 39 3.60 -11.72 -19.76
C ASN A 39 2.45 -10.71 -19.88
N TYR A 40 2.65 -9.46 -19.45
CA TYR A 40 1.66 -8.40 -19.67
C TYR A 40 1.84 -7.80 -21.06
N TYR A 41 0.73 -7.42 -21.68
CA TYR A 41 0.75 -6.79 -23.01
C TYR A 41 1.48 -5.43 -23.01
N LYS A 42 1.47 -4.71 -21.89
CA LYS A 42 2.15 -3.42 -21.68
C LYS A 42 2.82 -3.35 -20.31
N PRO A 43 3.98 -3.99 -20.13
CA PRO A 43 4.67 -4.02 -18.85
C PRO A 43 5.08 -2.64 -18.33
N GLU A 44 5.34 -1.68 -19.22
CA GLU A 44 5.72 -0.30 -18.90
C GLU A 44 4.61 0.53 -18.26
N MET A 45 3.36 0.03 -18.26
CA MET A 45 2.24 0.65 -17.55
C MET A 45 2.13 0.20 -16.09
N LEU A 46 2.96 -0.75 -15.66
CA LEU A 46 2.97 -1.27 -14.30
C LEU A 46 4.17 -0.71 -13.55
N ALA A 47 3.96 -0.42 -12.27
CA ALA A 47 5.01 -0.07 -11.33
C ALA A 47 4.95 -1.02 -10.14
N ASP A 48 6.11 -1.37 -9.60
CA ASP A 48 6.20 -2.12 -8.35
C ASP A 48 6.50 -1.20 -7.16
N THR A 49 6.58 -1.81 -5.98
CA THR A 49 6.83 -1.09 -4.73
C THR A 49 8.22 -0.47 -4.66
N ASP A 50 9.22 -1.09 -5.28
CA ASP A 50 10.60 -0.59 -5.27
C ASP A 50 10.71 0.66 -6.16
N TRP A 51 10.17 0.58 -7.38
CA TRP A 51 10.04 1.71 -8.28
C TRP A 51 9.25 2.84 -7.60
N LEU A 52 8.11 2.52 -6.97
CA LEU A 52 7.31 3.54 -6.29
C LEU A 52 8.09 4.24 -5.18
N LEU A 53 8.83 3.48 -4.36
CA LEU A 53 9.65 4.00 -3.27
C LEU A 53 10.76 4.93 -3.79
N GLU A 54 11.41 4.57 -4.89
CA GLU A 54 12.47 5.38 -5.53
C GLU A 54 11.94 6.64 -6.24
N ASN A 55 10.64 6.71 -6.49
CA ASN A 55 10.00 7.76 -7.29
C ASN A 55 9.01 8.64 -6.50
N LEU A 56 8.81 8.37 -5.20
CA LEU A 56 7.75 8.94 -4.37
C LEU A 56 7.74 10.48 -4.27
N ASP A 57 8.92 11.09 -4.31
CA ASP A 57 9.12 12.54 -4.12
C ASP A 57 9.45 13.29 -5.42
N LYS A 58 9.38 12.61 -6.58
CA LYS A 58 9.71 13.26 -7.85
C LYS A 58 8.59 14.22 -8.26
N PRO A 59 8.89 15.51 -8.53
CA PRO A 59 7.88 16.54 -8.76
C PRO A 59 7.06 16.31 -10.04
N ASN A 60 7.55 15.48 -10.96
CA ASN A 60 6.89 15.12 -12.20
C ASN A 60 6.06 13.83 -12.11
N ILE A 61 5.90 13.24 -10.92
CA ILE A 61 5.12 12.03 -10.69
C ILE A 61 3.99 12.34 -9.73
N ARG A 62 2.80 11.81 -10.02
CA ARG A 62 1.61 11.95 -9.18
C ARG A 62 1.05 10.58 -8.88
N ILE A 63 0.87 10.30 -7.59
CA ILE A 63 0.21 9.09 -7.10
C ILE A 63 -1.28 9.43 -6.94
N VAL A 64 -2.14 8.60 -7.51
CA VAL A 64 -3.60 8.76 -7.47
C VAL A 64 -4.19 7.53 -6.79
N ASP A 65 -4.97 7.75 -5.75
CA ASP A 65 -5.67 6.72 -5.01
C ASP A 65 -7.18 6.79 -5.34
N CYS A 66 -7.70 5.72 -5.93
CA CYS A 66 -9.07 5.64 -6.43
C CYS A 66 -10.02 4.96 -5.44
N ASP A 67 -9.62 4.75 -4.18
CA ASP A 67 -10.50 4.23 -3.15
C ASP A 67 -11.56 5.27 -2.72
N PRO A 68 -12.67 4.83 -2.09
CA PRO A 68 -13.61 5.76 -1.47
C PRO A 68 -12.92 6.70 -0.45
N PRO A 69 -13.37 7.95 -0.29
CA PRO A 69 -12.71 8.94 0.57
C PRO A 69 -12.45 8.45 1.99
N ASP A 70 -13.39 7.72 2.60
CA ASP A 70 -13.24 7.17 3.95
C ASP A 70 -12.06 6.20 4.05
N SER A 71 -11.75 5.44 3.00
CA SER A 71 -10.59 4.54 2.97
C SER A 71 -9.29 5.32 2.87
N PHE A 72 -9.23 6.29 1.96
CA PHE A 72 -8.08 7.17 1.79
C PHE A 72 -7.72 7.92 3.08
N PHE A 73 -8.71 8.47 3.78
CA PHE A 73 -8.48 9.21 5.03
C PHE A 73 -8.05 8.34 6.20
N ARG A 74 -8.38 7.04 6.20
CA ARG A 74 -7.87 6.10 7.22
C ARG A 74 -6.39 5.81 7.01
N ALA A 75 -5.99 5.54 5.78
CA ALA A 75 -4.59 5.34 5.39
C ALA A 75 -4.45 5.45 3.87
N HIS A 76 -3.36 6.05 3.41
CA HIS A 76 -3.00 6.15 2.00
C HIS A 76 -1.48 6.21 1.83
N ILE A 77 -1.00 5.98 0.61
CA ILE A 77 0.41 6.15 0.27
C ILE A 77 0.77 7.64 0.40
N PRO A 78 1.90 8.02 1.02
CA PRO A 78 2.26 9.44 1.16
C PRO A 78 2.32 10.16 -0.19
N ASN A 79 1.99 11.45 -0.21
CA ASN A 79 1.91 12.32 -1.40
C ASN A 79 0.85 11.93 -2.45
N SER A 80 0.05 10.89 -2.21
CA SER A 80 -1.07 10.55 -3.09
C SER A 80 -2.24 11.52 -2.94
N VAL A 81 -3.12 11.51 -3.94
CA VAL A 81 -4.40 12.22 -3.89
C VAL A 81 -5.56 11.30 -4.18
N ASN A 82 -6.66 11.52 -3.47
CA ASN A 82 -7.92 10.85 -3.73
C ASN A 82 -8.65 11.48 -4.92
N VAL A 83 -9.30 10.65 -5.74
CA VAL A 83 -10.12 11.06 -6.89
C VAL A 83 -11.54 10.52 -6.83
#